data_AF-A0A9Q0CU30-F1
#
_entry.id   AF-A0A9Q0CU30-F1
#
_cell.length_a   1.000
_cell.length_b   1.000
_cell.length_c   1.000
_cell.angle_alpha   90.00
_cell.angle_beta   90.00
_cell.angle_gamma   90.00
#
_symmetry.space_group_name_H-M   'P 1'
#
loop_
_entity.id
_entity.type
_entity.pdbx_description
1 polymer ?
#
loop_
_entity_poly.entity_id
_entity_poly.type
_entity_poly.pdbx_seq_one_letter_code
_entity_poly.pdbx_strand_id
1 'polypeptide(L)'
;MWTKLVAGTQLNSYSQIPEFTPLKLSFRELLPLLNVAINIHPGNGLSARFWQQDWGLGILRHSNSDLYSFAIDTNITLAHALKDWNRQDLLFNQAISTSASALQQLANLSHELLSLTIDENSDRFYWKLTTNGDFTVKSCYNLQKAYPRPDSELYNLWKLHVAPRIKLFTWRLQQNKLATYDNLIKRGWQLPNKCYLCDANEETKSHIFYNCLFTRDVFTKWARNMSMDRYLNLSIVEIIVSIYSIKSYWD
;
A
#
# COMPACT_ATOMS: atom_id res chain seq x y z
N MET A 1 -28.58 0.90 4.00
CA MET A 1 -28.88 -0.06 2.92
C MET A 1 -27.84 -1.20 2.86
N TRP A 2 -27.51 -1.81 4.01
CA TRP A 2 -26.49 -2.89 4.11
C TRP A 2 -26.79 -3.91 5.25
N THR A 3 -28.05 -4.06 5.68
CA THR A 3 -28.40 -4.89 6.84
C THR A 3 -29.54 -5.90 6.62
N LYS A 4 -29.89 -6.27 5.37
CA LYS A 4 -31.00 -7.20 5.10
C LYS A 4 -30.71 -8.35 4.12
N LEU A 5 -29.50 -8.91 4.10
CA LEU A 5 -29.18 -10.08 3.24
C LEU A 5 -28.45 -11.21 4.00
N VAL A 6 -28.83 -11.48 5.24
CA VAL A 6 -28.41 -12.69 5.96
C VAL A 6 -29.61 -13.28 6.71
N ALA A 7 -30.61 -13.73 5.96
CA ALA A 7 -31.66 -14.58 6.51
C ALA A 7 -32.19 -15.48 5.38
N GLY A 8 -31.83 -16.76 5.44
CA GLY A 8 -32.44 -17.80 4.63
C GLY A 8 -31.56 -18.32 3.49
N THR A 9 -30.62 -19.21 3.81
CA THR A 9 -30.35 -20.39 2.98
C THR A 9 -29.66 -21.45 3.84
N GLN A 10 -30.24 -22.64 3.85
CA GLN A 10 -29.72 -23.79 4.57
C GLN A 10 -28.36 -24.20 4.01
N LEU A 11 -27.46 -24.57 4.92
CA LEU A 11 -26.17 -25.19 4.64
C LEU A 11 -26.38 -26.49 3.87
N ASN A 12 -25.93 -26.55 2.63
CA ASN A 12 -25.63 -27.80 1.94
C ASN A 12 -24.51 -27.61 0.91
N SER A 13 -23.58 -28.57 0.94
CA SER A 13 -22.41 -28.81 0.08
C SER A 13 -21.20 -27.84 0.18
N TYR A 14 -20.09 -28.41 0.67
CA TYR A 14 -18.78 -27.79 0.90
C TYR A 14 -17.96 -27.51 -0.38
N SER A 15 -18.55 -27.54 -1.58
CA SER A 15 -17.81 -27.61 -2.84
C SER A 15 -17.83 -26.34 -3.70
N GLN A 16 -18.47 -25.25 -3.27
CA GLN A 16 -18.41 -23.99 -4.01
C GLN A 16 -18.34 -22.79 -3.06
N ILE A 17 -17.18 -22.61 -2.42
CA ILE A 17 -16.82 -21.28 -1.93
C ILE A 17 -16.35 -20.53 -3.18
N PRO A 18 -17.07 -19.50 -3.69
CA PRO A 18 -16.55 -18.68 -4.77
C PRO A 18 -15.21 -18.12 -4.31
N GLU A 19 -14.20 -18.12 -5.19
CA GLU A 19 -12.92 -17.45 -4.95
C GLU A 19 -13.20 -15.98 -4.59
N PHE A 20 -13.36 -15.71 -3.30
CA PHE A 20 -13.34 -14.37 -2.76
C PHE A 20 -11.93 -13.86 -3.00
N THR A 21 -11.74 -13.21 -4.15
CA THR A 21 -10.60 -12.36 -4.41
C THR A 21 -11.10 -10.93 -4.24
N PRO A 22 -11.27 -10.45 -2.99
CA PRO A 22 -11.49 -9.03 -2.78
C PRO A 22 -10.34 -8.28 -3.45
N LEU A 23 -10.57 -7.03 -3.91
CA LEU A 23 -9.50 -6.13 -4.36
C LEU A 23 -8.32 -6.30 -3.41
N LYS A 24 -7.25 -6.95 -3.90
CA LYS A 24 -6.28 -7.57 -2.99
C LYS A 24 -5.38 -6.54 -2.33
N LEU A 25 -5.43 -5.29 -2.80
CA LEU A 25 -4.68 -4.13 -2.35
C LEU A 25 -5.69 -3.12 -1.77
N SER A 26 -5.32 -2.49 -0.66
CA SER A 26 -5.97 -1.29 -0.16
C SER A 26 -5.90 -0.16 -1.20
N PHE A 27 -6.83 0.79 -1.14
CA PHE A 27 -6.83 1.95 -2.04
C PHE A 27 -5.48 2.70 -2.02
N ARG A 28 -4.82 2.76 -0.85
CA ARG A 28 -3.51 3.39 -0.68
C ARG A 28 -2.40 2.66 -1.44
N GLU A 29 -2.46 1.34 -1.51
CA GLU A 29 -1.50 0.52 -2.26
C GLU A 29 -1.78 0.52 -3.77
N LEU A 30 -3.03 0.80 -4.17
CA LEU A 30 -3.42 0.97 -5.57
C LEU A 30 -3.08 2.36 -6.10
N LEU A 31 -2.96 3.37 -5.24
CA LEU A 31 -2.77 4.76 -5.65
C LEU A 31 -1.61 4.98 -6.65
N PRO A 32 -0.40 4.42 -6.43
CA PRO A 32 0.70 4.57 -7.37
C PRO A 32 0.39 3.96 -8.74
N LEU A 33 -0.30 2.80 -8.77
CA LEU A 33 -0.71 2.13 -10.00
C LEU A 33 -1.76 2.95 -10.76
N LEU A 34 -2.74 3.48 -10.04
CA LEU A 34 -3.78 4.33 -10.60
C LEU A 34 -3.18 5.62 -11.19
N ASN A 35 -2.21 6.24 -10.50
CA ASN A 35 -1.55 7.45 -10.99
C ASN A 35 -0.74 7.24 -12.27
N VAL A 36 -0.23 6.03 -12.52
CA VAL A 36 0.44 5.70 -13.79
C VAL A 36 -0.59 5.44 -14.90
N ALA A 37 -1.70 4.79 -14.57
CA ALA A 37 -2.74 4.38 -15.52
C ALA A 37 -3.73 5.50 -15.91
N ILE A 38 -3.74 6.61 -15.17
CA ILE A 38 -4.60 7.77 -15.44
C ILE A 38 -3.75 8.87 -16.10
N ASN A 39 -4.21 9.35 -17.25
CA ASN A 39 -3.80 10.63 -17.80
C ASN A 39 -4.87 11.68 -17.54
N ILE A 40 -4.45 12.93 -17.45
CA ILE A 40 -5.35 14.06 -17.34
C ILE A 40 -5.14 14.94 -18.57
N HIS A 41 -6.24 15.37 -19.18
CA HIS A 41 -6.20 16.49 -20.08
C HIS A 41 -6.70 17.70 -19.30
N PRO A 42 -5.83 18.69 -19.06
CA PRO A 42 -6.15 19.78 -18.17
C PRO A 42 -7.21 20.69 -18.82
N GLY A 43 -8.29 20.93 -18.08
CA GLY A 43 -9.28 21.96 -18.38
C GLY A 43 -8.97 23.16 -17.50
N ASN A 44 -9.71 23.32 -16.39
CA ASN A 44 -9.47 24.37 -15.40
C ASN A 44 -8.29 24.09 -14.45
N GLY A 45 -7.71 22.89 -14.48
CA GLY A 45 -6.53 22.50 -13.70
C GLY A 45 -6.77 22.33 -12.20
N LEU A 46 -8.02 22.33 -11.72
CA LEU A 46 -8.34 22.24 -10.29
C LEU A 46 -8.25 20.81 -9.75
N SER A 47 -8.35 19.80 -10.61
CA SER A 47 -8.30 18.38 -10.24
C SER A 47 -6.93 17.75 -10.53
N ALA A 48 -6.20 18.28 -11.52
CA ALA A 48 -4.84 17.84 -11.86
C ALA A 48 -3.83 18.26 -10.77
N ARG A 49 -3.06 17.30 -10.26
CA ARG A 49 -1.94 17.56 -9.33
C ARG A 49 -0.67 17.86 -10.12
N PHE A 50 -0.13 19.05 -9.93
CA PHE A 50 0.96 19.60 -10.74
C PHE A 50 2.18 18.66 -10.83
N TRP A 51 2.65 18.17 -9.68
CA TRP A 51 3.85 17.32 -9.61
C TRP A 51 3.59 15.84 -9.84
N GLN A 52 2.36 15.38 -9.55
CA GLN A 52 2.12 13.95 -9.30
C GLN A 52 1.50 13.19 -10.45
N GLN A 53 0.84 13.91 -11.36
CA GLN A 53 0.07 13.35 -12.45
C GLN A 53 0.61 13.84 -13.78
N ASP A 54 0.42 13.03 -14.81
CA ASP A 54 0.73 13.39 -16.18
C ASP A 54 -0.48 14.12 -16.78
N TRP A 55 -0.31 15.42 -16.96
CA TRP A 55 -1.29 16.31 -17.59
C TRP A 55 -0.85 16.80 -18.98
N GLY A 56 0.16 16.16 -19.58
CA GLY A 56 0.65 16.49 -20.94
C GLY A 56 2.18 16.71 -21.02
N LEU A 57 2.85 16.90 -19.89
CA LEU A 57 4.32 17.02 -19.80
C LEU A 57 4.98 15.84 -19.08
N GLY A 58 4.27 14.72 -18.89
CA GLY A 58 4.74 13.62 -18.05
C GLY A 58 4.61 13.94 -16.56
N ILE A 59 5.19 13.07 -15.72
CA ILE A 59 5.13 13.20 -14.26
C ILE A 59 6.31 14.06 -13.78
N LEU A 60 6.04 15.34 -13.49
CA LEU A 60 7.07 16.33 -13.21
C LEU A 60 7.98 16.03 -12.02
N ARG A 61 7.49 15.36 -10.96
CA ARG A 61 8.36 14.99 -9.81
C ARG A 61 9.52 14.05 -10.20
N HIS A 62 9.40 13.36 -11.33
CA HIS A 62 10.43 12.44 -11.83
C HIS A 62 11.38 13.13 -12.81
N SER A 63 10.87 13.93 -13.74
CA SER A 63 11.68 14.69 -14.70
C SER A 63 12.39 15.90 -14.08
N ASN A 64 11.85 16.45 -12.99
CA ASN A 64 12.34 17.66 -12.32
C ASN A 64 12.54 17.37 -10.82
N SER A 65 13.27 16.30 -10.48
CA SER A 65 13.42 15.83 -9.09
C SER A 65 14.10 16.83 -8.17
N ASP A 66 15.10 17.57 -8.68
CA ASP A 66 15.83 18.54 -7.86
C ASP A 66 14.93 19.74 -7.56
N LEU A 67 14.22 20.25 -8.57
CA LEU A 67 13.24 21.32 -8.40
C LEU A 67 12.12 20.89 -7.44
N TYR A 68 11.58 19.68 -7.62
CA TYR A 68 10.54 19.12 -6.76
C TYR A 68 10.96 19.04 -5.29
N SER A 69 12.25 18.77 -5.01
CA SER A 69 12.76 18.71 -3.64
C SER A 69 12.61 20.02 -2.85
N PHE A 70 12.48 21.15 -3.56
CA PHE A 70 12.25 22.47 -2.98
C PHE A 70 10.78 22.90 -2.97
N ALA A 71 9.85 22.09 -3.50
CA ALA A 71 8.44 22.45 -3.56
C ALA A 71 7.83 22.60 -2.15
N ILE A 72 7.14 23.71 -1.90
CA ILE A 72 6.46 23.98 -0.63
C ILE A 72 5.25 23.07 -0.46
N ASP A 73 4.41 22.96 -1.50
CA ASP A 73 3.27 22.03 -1.54
C ASP A 73 3.44 21.01 -2.67
N THR A 74 3.75 19.78 -2.29
CA THR A 74 3.91 18.65 -3.23
C THR A 74 2.57 18.13 -3.80
N ASN A 75 1.45 18.56 -3.22
CA ASN A 75 0.09 18.24 -3.68
C ASN A 75 -0.59 19.43 -4.38
N ILE A 76 0.11 20.51 -4.71
CA ILE A 76 -0.50 21.67 -5.37
C ILE A 76 -1.21 21.27 -6.68
N THR A 77 -2.37 21.87 -6.94
CA THR A 77 -3.11 21.68 -8.19
C THR A 77 -2.46 22.47 -9.33
N LEU A 78 -2.63 22.02 -10.57
CA LEU A 78 -2.15 22.71 -11.76
C LEU A 78 -2.63 24.17 -11.82
N ALA A 79 -3.91 24.43 -11.53
CA ALA A 79 -4.49 25.78 -11.56
C ALA A 79 -3.77 26.75 -10.61
N HIS A 80 -3.62 26.36 -9.34
CA HIS A 80 -2.93 27.16 -8.33
C HIS A 80 -1.44 27.33 -8.66
N ALA A 81 -0.77 26.26 -9.12
CA ALA A 81 0.63 26.32 -9.51
C ALA A 81 0.88 27.31 -10.67
N LEU A 82 -0.01 27.34 -11.67
CA LEU A 82 0.10 28.24 -12.81
C LEU A 82 -0.22 29.69 -12.42
N LYS A 83 -1.25 29.89 -11.57
CA LYS A 83 -1.60 31.21 -11.05
C LYS A 83 -0.43 31.85 -10.29
N ASP A 84 0.26 31.06 -9.48
CA ASP A 84 1.34 31.54 -8.62
C ASP A 84 2.73 31.31 -9.26
N TRP A 85 2.81 30.88 -10.53
CA TRP A 85 4.09 30.52 -11.18
C TRP A 85 5.09 31.68 -11.24
N ASN A 86 4.58 32.90 -11.46
CA ASN A 86 5.39 34.12 -11.45
C ASN A 86 5.82 34.55 -10.03
N ARG A 87 5.25 33.93 -9.00
CA ARG A 87 5.53 34.11 -7.57
C ARG A 87 6.21 32.86 -7.04
N GLN A 88 7.40 32.59 -7.54
CA GLN A 88 8.20 31.39 -7.20
C GLN A 88 8.44 31.26 -5.69
N ASP A 89 8.44 32.37 -4.96
CA ASP A 89 8.51 32.42 -3.50
C ASP A 89 7.36 31.70 -2.78
N LEU A 90 6.21 31.55 -3.44
CA LEU A 90 5.04 30.82 -2.92
C LEU A 90 5.08 29.32 -3.26
N LEU A 91 5.85 28.93 -4.28
CA LEU A 91 5.90 27.56 -4.79
C LEU A 91 7.13 26.80 -4.28
N PHE A 92 8.24 27.50 -4.05
CA PHE A 92 9.52 26.91 -3.72
C PHE A 92 10.17 27.54 -2.50
N ASN A 93 10.87 26.73 -1.71
CA ASN A 93 11.68 27.21 -0.59
C ASN A 93 12.81 28.12 -1.09
N GLN A 94 13.13 29.17 -0.33
CA GLN A 94 14.21 30.13 -0.61
C GLN A 94 15.58 29.47 -0.88
N ALA A 95 15.82 28.29 -0.30
CA ALA A 95 17.03 27.50 -0.55
C ALA A 95 17.18 27.05 -2.02
N ILE A 96 16.15 27.13 -2.87
CA ILE A 96 16.26 26.80 -4.29
C ILE A 96 17.39 27.58 -5.00
N SER A 97 17.63 28.83 -4.56
CA SER A 97 18.69 29.70 -5.08
C SER A 97 20.10 29.13 -4.91
N THR A 98 20.30 28.16 -4.02
CA THR A 98 21.61 27.52 -3.79
C THR A 98 21.85 26.34 -4.73
N SER A 99 20.86 25.91 -5.51
CA SER A 99 20.97 24.75 -6.40
C SER A 99 20.89 25.16 -7.87
N ALA A 100 22.03 25.13 -8.56
CA ALA A 100 22.10 25.41 -10.00
C ALA A 100 21.26 24.43 -10.83
N SER A 101 21.20 23.14 -10.43
CA SER A 101 20.38 22.13 -11.12
C SER A 101 18.89 22.44 -11.02
N ALA A 102 18.41 22.81 -9.82
CA ALA A 102 17.01 23.16 -9.62
C ALA A 102 16.62 24.41 -10.42
N LEU A 103 17.49 25.42 -10.48
CA LEU A 103 17.26 26.64 -11.28
C LEU A 103 17.20 26.33 -12.78
N GLN A 104 18.06 25.43 -13.28
CA GLN A 104 18.00 25.00 -14.68
C GLN A 104 16.70 24.25 -14.98
N GLN A 105 16.27 23.35 -14.08
CA GLN A 105 15.00 22.62 -14.21
C GLN A 105 13.80 23.58 -14.18
N LEU A 106 13.85 24.62 -13.34
CA LEU A 106 12.83 25.67 -13.28
C LEU A 106 12.75 26.44 -14.60
N ALA A 107 13.89 26.85 -15.15
CA ALA A 107 13.95 27.56 -16.42
C ALA A 107 13.38 26.72 -17.57
N ASN A 108 13.79 25.45 -17.67
CA ASN A 108 13.27 24.53 -18.69
C ASN A 108 11.76 24.34 -18.56
N LEU A 109 11.28 24.05 -17.35
CA LEU A 109 9.85 23.84 -17.10
C LEU A 109 9.05 25.12 -17.40
N SER A 110 9.58 26.30 -17.08
CA SER A 110 8.92 27.56 -17.41
C SER A 110 8.68 27.74 -18.92
N HIS A 111 9.61 27.28 -19.76
CA HIS A 111 9.43 27.29 -21.22
C HIS A 111 8.37 26.30 -21.69
N GLU A 112 8.34 25.09 -21.12
CA GLU A 112 7.32 24.09 -21.47
C GLU A 112 5.91 24.56 -21.08
N LEU A 113 5.77 25.21 -19.92
CA LEU A 113 4.51 25.76 -19.44
C LEU A 113 3.92 26.86 -20.34
N LEU A 114 4.74 27.59 -21.09
CA LEU A 114 4.23 28.61 -22.04
C LEU A 114 3.40 28.00 -23.18
N SER A 115 3.65 26.73 -23.51
CA SER A 115 2.91 26.01 -24.54
C SER A 115 1.60 25.39 -24.03
N LEU A 116 1.40 25.37 -22.72
CA LEU A 116 0.23 24.78 -22.10
C LEU A 116 -0.97 25.72 -22.25
N THR A 117 -2.06 25.17 -22.78
CA THR A 117 -3.36 25.84 -22.80
C THR A 117 -4.28 25.14 -21.81
N ILE A 118 -4.89 25.93 -20.94
CA ILE A 118 -5.93 25.50 -20.01
C ILE A 118 -7.21 26.28 -20.33
N ASP A 119 -8.36 25.64 -20.15
CA ASP A 119 -9.68 26.19 -20.46
C ASP A 119 -10.52 26.35 -19.18
N GLU A 120 -11.75 26.86 -19.30
CA GLU A 120 -12.65 27.01 -18.14
C GLU A 120 -13.42 25.71 -17.81
N ASN A 121 -13.28 24.67 -18.63
CA ASN A 121 -14.04 23.44 -18.46
C ASN A 121 -13.43 22.57 -17.35
N SER A 122 -14.17 21.56 -16.91
CA SER A 122 -13.63 20.58 -15.98
C SER A 122 -12.50 19.75 -16.60
N ASP A 123 -11.46 19.46 -15.80
CA ASP A 123 -10.41 18.50 -16.16
C ASP A 123 -11.00 17.16 -16.63
N ARG A 124 -10.42 16.60 -17.70
CA ARG A 124 -10.85 15.31 -18.27
C ARG A 124 -9.86 14.21 -17.93
N PHE A 125 -10.35 13.12 -17.38
CA PHE A 125 -9.54 11.95 -17.02
C PHE A 125 -9.63 10.88 -18.10
N TYR A 126 -8.49 10.31 -18.46
CA TYR A 126 -8.37 9.24 -19.44
C TYR A 126 -7.67 8.03 -18.83
N TRP A 127 -8.31 6.87 -18.97
CA TRP A 127 -7.78 5.59 -18.54
C TRP A 127 -6.95 4.96 -19.65
N LYS A 128 -5.62 4.92 -19.47
CA LYS A 128 -4.65 4.46 -20.48
C LYS A 128 -4.82 3.00 -20.91
N LEU A 129 -5.48 2.18 -20.09
CA LEU A 129 -5.57 0.73 -20.31
C LEU A 129 -6.76 0.32 -21.18
N THR A 130 -7.45 1.30 -21.75
CA THR A 130 -8.61 1.09 -22.63
C THR A 130 -8.50 2.04 -23.82
N THR A 131 -8.90 1.56 -25.00
CA THR A 131 -8.78 2.31 -26.26
C THR A 131 -9.70 3.53 -26.33
N ASN A 132 -10.85 3.48 -25.66
CA ASN A 132 -11.79 4.60 -25.54
C ASN A 132 -11.45 5.57 -24.39
N GLY A 133 -10.44 5.27 -23.57
CA GLY A 133 -10.07 6.09 -22.42
C GLY A 133 -11.01 5.99 -21.21
N ASP A 134 -12.02 5.12 -21.25
CA ASP A 134 -12.98 4.97 -20.15
C ASP A 134 -12.48 3.98 -19.10
N PHE A 135 -12.68 4.34 -17.83
CA PHE A 135 -12.36 3.43 -16.74
C PHE A 135 -13.23 2.17 -16.80
N THR A 136 -12.60 1.00 -16.73
CA THR A 136 -13.31 -0.27 -16.54
C THR A 136 -12.72 -1.07 -15.39
N VAL A 137 -13.59 -1.66 -14.56
CA VAL A 137 -13.17 -2.51 -13.44
C VAL A 137 -12.29 -3.66 -13.92
N LYS A 138 -12.60 -4.24 -15.08
CA LYS A 138 -11.83 -5.33 -15.71
C LYS A 138 -10.38 -4.93 -15.99
N SER A 139 -10.15 -3.76 -16.59
CA SER A 139 -8.78 -3.30 -16.91
C SER A 139 -8.01 -2.90 -15.66
N CYS A 140 -8.65 -2.27 -14.67
CA CYS A 140 -8.05 -1.98 -13.36
C CYS A 140 -7.66 -3.27 -12.61
N TYR A 141 -8.49 -4.30 -12.67
CA TYR A 141 -8.18 -5.60 -12.08
C TYR A 141 -6.98 -6.27 -12.77
N ASN A 142 -6.92 -6.20 -14.10
CA ASN A 142 -5.79 -6.74 -14.87
C ASN A 142 -4.48 -6.00 -14.54
N LEU A 143 -4.52 -4.68 -14.37
CA LEU A 143 -3.36 -3.89 -13.91
C LEU A 143 -2.88 -4.37 -12.54
N GLN A 144 -3.79 -4.53 -11.58
CA GLN A 144 -3.47 -5.04 -10.25
C GLN A 144 -2.86 -6.44 -10.32
N LYS A 145 -3.36 -7.31 -11.20
CA LYS A 145 -2.84 -8.67 -11.38
C LYS A 145 -1.44 -8.69 -12.00
N ALA A 146 -1.18 -7.80 -12.95
CA ALA A 146 0.10 -7.70 -13.64
C ALA A 146 1.19 -7.07 -12.75
N TYR A 147 0.81 -6.29 -11.73
CA TYR A 147 1.77 -5.68 -10.84
C TYR A 147 2.44 -6.74 -9.95
N PRO A 148 3.78 -6.91 -10.04
CA PRO A 148 4.48 -7.92 -9.26
C PRO A 148 4.32 -7.60 -7.77
N ARG A 149 3.79 -8.58 -7.04
CA ARG A 149 3.68 -8.49 -5.58
C ARG A 149 4.99 -8.88 -4.94
N PRO A 150 5.50 -8.09 -3.97
CA PRO A 150 6.58 -8.55 -3.13
C PRO A 150 6.21 -9.79 -2.27
N ASP A 151 4.92 -10.09 -2.09
CA ASP A 151 4.48 -11.20 -1.23
C ASP A 151 4.14 -12.48 -2.02
N SER A 152 5.15 -13.16 -2.56
CA SER A 152 5.01 -14.53 -3.07
C SER A 152 4.66 -15.53 -1.95
N GLU A 153 5.09 -15.25 -0.72
CA GLU A 153 4.92 -16.12 0.44
C GLU A 153 3.46 -16.21 0.93
N LEU A 154 2.72 -15.08 0.90
CA LEU A 154 1.31 -15.06 1.31
C LEU A 154 0.38 -15.78 0.33
N TYR A 155 0.77 -15.87 -0.94
CA TYR A 155 0.01 -16.66 -1.91
C TYR A 155 0.12 -18.15 -1.61
N ASN A 156 1.30 -18.61 -1.22
CA ASN A 156 1.55 -20.00 -0.86
C ASN A 156 0.76 -20.42 0.40
N LEU A 157 0.51 -19.51 1.35
CA LEU A 157 -0.31 -19.75 2.53
C LEU A 157 -1.68 -20.37 2.21
N TRP A 158 -2.32 -19.93 1.13
CA TRP A 158 -3.66 -20.39 0.76
C TRP A 158 -3.67 -21.79 0.14
N LYS A 159 -2.55 -22.20 -0.48
CA LYS A 159 -2.35 -23.54 -1.03
C LYS A 159 -2.08 -24.61 0.04
N LEU A 160 -1.75 -24.21 1.26
CA LEU A 160 -1.40 -25.15 2.32
C LEU A 160 -2.58 -26.02 2.74
N HIS A 161 -2.32 -27.29 3.02
CA HIS A 161 -3.31 -28.21 3.59
C HIS A 161 -3.38 -28.08 5.13
N VAL A 162 -3.80 -26.90 5.62
CA VAL A 162 -3.99 -26.61 7.05
C VAL A 162 -5.38 -26.03 7.30
N ALA A 163 -5.84 -26.10 8.55
CA ALA A 163 -7.14 -25.58 8.94
C ALA A 163 -7.30 -24.09 8.56
N PRO A 164 -8.47 -23.66 8.03
CA PRO A 164 -8.70 -22.27 7.61
C PRO A 164 -8.38 -21.23 8.69
N ARG A 165 -8.62 -21.56 9.98
CA ARG A 165 -8.28 -20.70 11.12
C ARG A 165 -6.79 -20.36 11.20
N ILE A 166 -5.92 -21.30 10.84
CA ILE A 166 -4.45 -21.10 10.83
C ILE A 166 -4.08 -20.19 9.67
N LYS A 167 -4.63 -20.42 8.47
CA LYS A 167 -4.42 -19.54 7.31
C LYS A 167 -4.82 -18.10 7.62
N LEU A 168 -6.02 -17.90 8.17
CA LEU A 168 -6.51 -16.58 8.53
C LEU A 168 -5.65 -15.92 9.60
N PHE A 169 -5.25 -16.66 10.63
CA PHE A 169 -4.38 -16.14 11.68
C PHE A 169 -3.02 -15.69 11.12
N THR A 170 -2.35 -16.54 10.35
CA THR A 170 -1.04 -16.23 9.74
C THR A 170 -1.14 -15.04 8.78
N TRP A 171 -2.20 -14.99 7.96
CA TRP A 171 -2.43 -13.84 7.07
C TRP A 171 -2.59 -12.53 7.87
N ARG A 172 -3.40 -12.53 8.95
CA ARG A 172 -3.56 -11.35 9.82
C ARG A 172 -2.27 -10.99 10.55
N LEU A 173 -1.49 -11.99 10.98
CA LEU A 173 -0.20 -11.80 11.62
C LEU A 173 0.77 -11.08 10.68
N GLN A 174 0.93 -11.58 9.46
CA GLN A 174 1.82 -11.00 8.45
C GLN A 174 1.46 -9.54 8.15
N GLN A 175 0.17 -9.29 7.94
CA GLN A 175 -0.39 -7.97 7.64
C GLN A 175 -0.38 -7.00 8.85
N ASN A 176 0.12 -7.44 10.02
CA ASN A 176 0.06 -6.69 11.28
C ASN A 176 -1.37 -6.22 11.64
N LYS A 177 -2.37 -7.08 11.44
CA LYS A 177 -3.80 -6.83 11.66
C LYS A 177 -4.39 -7.58 12.86
N LEU A 178 -3.53 -8.11 13.72
CA LEU A 178 -3.95 -8.68 15.00
C LEU A 178 -4.38 -7.57 15.96
N ALA A 179 -5.24 -7.92 16.92
CA ALA A 179 -5.74 -6.98 17.92
C ALA A 179 -4.76 -6.83 19.10
N THR A 180 -3.49 -6.52 18.78
CA THR A 180 -2.47 -6.16 19.76
C THR A 180 -2.72 -4.76 20.31
N TYR A 181 -2.28 -4.44 21.53
CA TYR A 181 -2.51 -3.10 22.09
C TYR A 181 -1.99 -1.97 21.21
N ASP A 182 -0.81 -2.12 20.59
CA ASP A 182 -0.30 -1.11 19.65
C ASP A 182 -1.27 -0.84 18.48
N ASN A 183 -1.93 -1.87 17.96
CA ASN A 183 -2.90 -1.76 16.88
C ASN A 183 -4.25 -1.23 17.35
N LEU A 184 -4.67 -1.51 18.59
CA LEU A 184 -5.87 -0.95 19.18
C LEU A 184 -5.71 0.55 19.45
N ILE A 185 -4.55 0.97 19.96
CA ILE A 185 -4.22 2.38 20.20
C ILE A 185 -4.22 3.15 18.87
N LYS A 186 -3.63 2.60 17.80
CA LYS A 186 -3.71 3.16 16.44
C LYS A 186 -5.15 3.32 15.91
N ARG A 187 -6.10 2.55 16.44
CA ARG A 187 -7.54 2.63 16.12
C ARG A 187 -8.32 3.56 17.06
N GLY A 188 -7.64 4.32 17.92
CA GLY A 188 -8.24 5.31 18.81
C GLY A 188 -8.65 4.77 20.19
N TRP A 189 -8.23 3.56 20.56
CA TRP A 189 -8.46 3.05 21.92
C TRP A 189 -7.48 3.68 22.92
N GLN A 190 -7.97 4.05 24.09
CA GLN A 190 -7.14 4.59 25.18
C GLN A 190 -6.84 3.46 26.17
N LEU A 191 -5.76 2.72 25.90
CA LEU A 191 -5.31 1.59 26.70
C LEU A 191 -3.80 1.74 26.98
N PRO A 192 -3.30 1.34 28.16
CA PRO A 192 -1.87 1.28 28.40
C PRO A 192 -1.25 0.17 27.55
N ASN A 193 -0.24 0.50 26.75
CA ASN A 193 0.46 -0.49 25.93
C ASN A 193 1.41 -1.33 26.78
N LYS A 194 0.92 -2.41 27.39
CA LYS A 194 1.73 -3.31 28.20
C LYS A 194 1.39 -4.76 27.88
N CYS A 195 2.41 -5.57 27.58
CA CYS A 195 2.21 -6.97 27.23
C CYS A 195 1.70 -7.77 28.42
N TYR A 196 0.53 -8.37 28.28
CA TYR A 196 -0.09 -9.18 29.33
C TYR A 196 0.68 -10.45 29.67
N LEU A 197 1.51 -10.95 28.75
CA LEU A 197 2.23 -12.22 28.90
C LEU A 197 3.50 -12.09 29.75
N CYS A 198 4.28 -11.02 29.55
CA CYS A 198 5.54 -10.81 30.26
C CYS A 198 5.50 -9.68 31.28
N ASP A 199 4.47 -8.82 31.21
CA ASP A 199 4.30 -7.63 32.06
C ASP A 199 5.50 -6.67 32.10
N ALA A 200 6.39 -6.74 31.10
CA ALA A 200 7.66 -6.00 31.09
C ALA A 200 7.78 -5.01 29.93
N ASN A 201 7.28 -5.37 28.74
CA ASN A 201 7.45 -4.58 27.51
C ASN A 201 6.10 -4.24 26.88
N GLU A 202 6.11 -3.33 25.91
CA GLU A 202 4.93 -3.00 25.10
C GLU A 202 4.42 -4.19 24.27
N GLU A 203 3.11 -4.28 24.12
CA GLU A 203 2.48 -5.31 23.32
C GLU A 203 2.45 -4.94 21.84
N THR A 204 3.38 -5.52 21.10
CA THR A 204 3.46 -5.43 19.64
C THR A 204 3.45 -6.82 19.02
N LYS A 205 3.20 -6.91 17.70
CA LYS A 205 3.35 -8.16 16.94
C LYS A 205 4.72 -8.79 17.17
N SER A 206 5.80 -8.03 17.00
CA SER A 206 7.16 -8.54 17.17
C SER A 206 7.41 -8.95 18.62
N HIS A 207 6.89 -8.21 19.58
CA HIS A 207 7.01 -8.60 20.98
C HIS A 207 6.32 -9.93 21.27
N ILE A 208 5.01 -10.05 21.03
CA ILE A 208 4.24 -11.26 21.38
C ILE A 208 4.82 -12.51 20.72
N PHE A 209 5.22 -12.44 19.45
CA PHE A 209 5.58 -13.62 18.67
C PHE A 209 7.10 -13.90 18.57
N TYR A 210 7.94 -13.01 19.10
CA TYR A 210 9.40 -13.12 18.97
C TYR A 210 10.10 -12.78 20.29
N ASN A 211 9.89 -11.56 20.80
CA ASN A 211 10.73 -11.02 21.88
C ASN A 211 10.20 -11.30 23.29
N CYS A 212 8.93 -11.72 23.42
CA CYS A 212 8.30 -11.99 24.69
C CYS A 212 8.92 -13.24 25.34
N LEU A 213 9.48 -13.08 26.54
CA LEU A 213 10.12 -14.18 27.28
C LEU A 213 9.16 -15.33 27.54
N PHE A 214 7.94 -15.01 27.98
CA PHE A 214 6.88 -16.01 28.18
C PHE A 214 6.62 -16.81 26.90
N THR A 215 6.44 -16.13 25.78
CA THR A 215 6.18 -16.79 24.49
C THR A 215 7.36 -17.67 24.07
N ARG A 216 8.60 -17.18 24.21
CA ARG A 216 9.81 -17.95 23.88
C ARG A 216 9.91 -19.23 24.72
N ASP A 217 9.59 -19.17 26.00
CA ASP A 217 9.61 -20.34 26.88
C ASP A 217 8.57 -21.38 26.46
N VAL A 218 7.34 -20.93 26.15
CA VAL A 218 6.28 -21.81 25.64
C VAL A 218 6.71 -22.49 24.33
N PHE A 219 7.25 -21.72 23.38
CA PHE A 219 7.71 -22.28 22.10
C PHE A 219 8.89 -23.24 22.26
N THR A 220 9.84 -22.91 23.14
CA THR A 220 10.99 -23.78 23.42
C THR A 220 10.55 -25.12 23.98
N LYS A 221 9.59 -25.13 24.93
CA LYS A 221 9.02 -26.35 25.49
C LYS A 221 8.27 -27.17 24.43
N TRP A 222 7.44 -26.51 23.63
CA TRP A 222 6.70 -27.17 22.55
C TRP A 222 7.64 -27.79 21.50
N ALA A 223 8.65 -27.04 21.04
CA ALA A 223 9.59 -27.50 20.02
C ALA A 223 10.39 -28.71 20.48
N ARG A 224 10.89 -28.69 21.74
CA ARG A 224 11.58 -29.85 22.34
C ARG A 224 10.68 -31.09 22.42
N ASN A 225 9.43 -30.92 22.83
CA ASN A 225 8.47 -32.02 22.91
C ASN A 225 8.12 -32.62 21.53
N MET A 226 8.27 -31.84 20.46
CA MET A 226 8.03 -32.27 19.09
C MET A 226 9.33 -32.71 18.36
N SER A 227 10.48 -32.74 19.04
CA SER A 227 11.81 -32.99 18.44
C SER A 227 12.14 -32.02 17.29
N MET A 228 11.70 -30.77 17.42
CA MET A 228 11.82 -29.70 16.42
C MET A 228 12.90 -28.68 16.81
N ASP A 229 14.06 -29.15 17.27
CA ASP A 229 15.12 -28.28 17.82
C ASP A 229 15.70 -27.29 16.80
N ARG A 230 15.57 -27.59 15.50
CA ARG A 230 15.96 -26.70 14.39
C ARG A 230 15.20 -25.36 14.41
N TYR A 231 14.07 -25.28 15.09
CA TYR A 231 13.14 -24.15 15.06
C TYR A 231 13.21 -23.26 16.30
N LEU A 232 14.11 -23.57 17.27
CA LEU A 232 14.18 -22.91 18.57
C LEU A 232 14.54 -21.41 18.51
N ASN A 233 15.20 -20.98 17.44
CA ASN A 233 15.59 -19.58 17.23
C ASN A 233 14.79 -18.88 16.12
N LEU A 234 13.79 -19.58 15.56
CA LEU A 234 12.93 -19.03 14.52
C LEU A 234 11.67 -18.47 15.16
N SER A 235 11.20 -17.37 14.62
CA SER A 235 9.90 -16.82 14.96
C SER A 235 8.76 -17.71 14.52
N ILE A 236 7.57 -17.53 15.08
CA ILE A 236 6.40 -18.30 14.64
C ILE A 236 6.19 -18.22 13.12
N VAL A 237 6.50 -17.06 12.52
CA VAL A 237 6.43 -16.83 11.07
C VAL A 237 7.50 -17.63 10.35
N GLU A 238 8.75 -17.56 10.79
CA GLU A 238 9.85 -18.32 10.18
C GLU A 238 9.67 -19.81 10.40
N ILE A 239 9.12 -20.27 11.53
CA ILE A 239 8.75 -21.67 11.80
C ILE A 239 7.66 -22.11 10.82
N ILE A 240 6.61 -21.30 10.70
CA ILE A 240 5.52 -21.51 9.75
C ILE A 240 6.12 -21.63 8.34
N VAL A 241 6.90 -20.65 7.88
CA VAL A 241 7.55 -20.62 6.56
C VAL A 241 8.55 -21.77 6.36
N SER A 242 9.37 -22.12 7.35
CA SER A 242 10.40 -23.17 7.24
C SER A 242 9.83 -24.58 7.32
N ILE A 243 8.76 -24.82 8.10
CA ILE A 243 7.95 -26.04 8.00
C ILE A 243 7.37 -26.17 6.58
N TYR A 244 7.09 -25.04 5.91
CA TYR A 244 6.57 -25.04 4.53
C TYR A 244 7.64 -25.27 3.46
N SER A 245 8.86 -24.74 3.62
CA SER A 245 9.99 -25.01 2.69
C SER A 245 10.44 -26.48 2.68
N ILE A 246 10.16 -27.23 3.75
CA ILE A 246 10.48 -28.67 3.82
C ILE A 246 9.42 -29.51 3.10
N LYS A 247 8.14 -29.10 3.09
CA LYS A 247 7.08 -29.84 2.38
C LYS A 247 7.18 -29.74 0.86
N SER A 248 7.69 -28.63 0.32
CA SER A 248 7.97 -28.49 -1.12
C SER A 248 9.15 -29.32 -1.64
N TYR A 249 9.84 -30.06 -0.76
CA TYR A 249 10.96 -30.94 -1.11
C TYR A 249 10.54 -32.43 -1.15
N TRP A 250 9.32 -32.73 -0.71
CA TRP A 250 8.76 -34.09 -0.67
C TRP A 250 7.47 -34.23 -1.51
N ASP A 251 7.19 -33.26 -2.38
CA ASP A 251 6.27 -33.35 -3.52
C ASP A 251 7.09 -33.21 -4.81
#